data_AF-X1H4A9-F1
#
_entry.id   AF-X1H4A9-F1
#
_cell.length_a   1.000
_cell.length_b   1.000
_cell.length_c   1.000
_cell.angle_alpha   90.00
_cell.angle_beta   90.00
_cell.angle_gamma   90.00
#
_symmetry.space_group_name_H-M   'P 1'
#
loop_
_entity.id
_entity.type
_entity.pdbx_description
1 polymer ?
#
loop_
_entity_poly.entity_id
_entity_poly.type
_entity_poly.pdbx_seq_one_letter_code
_entity_poly.pdbx_strand_id
1 'polypeptide(L)'
;MKKGTLLIILIVAILFLANLSLFIVDETRQAIVLQFGKPIRAIKEPGLNWKLPFIQNVVFFEDRLLVYDAAPTEIITKDKKTLIVDNYARWKIVDPLKFLQTVRDLNGAQARLDDIIYSELRVDLGLFDMSEIVSEKR
;
A
#
# COMPACT_ATOMS: atom_id res chain seq x y z
N MET A 1 -23.87 -41.77 -26.85
CA MET A 1 -22.49 -41.20 -26.80
C MET A 1 -22.47 -39.67 -26.65
N LYS A 2 -23.29 -38.88 -27.36
CA LYS A 2 -23.27 -37.40 -27.28
C LYS A 2 -23.65 -36.79 -25.91
N LYS A 3 -24.59 -37.41 -25.16
CA LYS A 3 -25.02 -36.91 -23.84
C LYS A 3 -23.91 -36.99 -22.78
N GLY A 4 -23.11 -38.06 -22.79
CA GLY A 4 -21.97 -38.21 -21.87
C GLY A 4 -20.88 -37.18 -22.13
N THR A 5 -20.55 -36.94 -23.41
CA THR A 5 -19.59 -35.90 -23.79
C THR A 5 -20.06 -34.50 -23.41
N LEU A 6 -21.35 -34.18 -23.60
CA LEU A 6 -21.92 -32.88 -23.21
C LEU A 6 -21.85 -32.66 -21.69
N LEU A 7 -22.12 -33.71 -20.92
CA LEU A 7 -22.08 -33.67 -19.45
C LEU A 7 -20.63 -33.48 -18.94
N ILE A 8 -19.66 -34.13 -19.58
CA ILE A 8 -18.23 -33.92 -19.31
C ILE A 8 -17.82 -32.48 -19.63
N ILE A 9 -18.21 -31.95 -20.79
CA ILE A 9 -17.89 -30.55 -21.18
C ILE A 9 -18.46 -29.57 -20.16
N LEU A 10 -19.70 -29.78 -19.70
CA LEU A 10 -20.34 -28.91 -18.70
C LEU A 10 -19.58 -28.94 -17.36
N ILE A 11 -19.19 -30.14 -16.89
CA ILE A 11 -18.42 -30.29 -15.64
C ILE A 11 -17.07 -29.57 -15.76
N VAL A 12 -16.37 -29.75 -16.89
CA VAL A 12 -15.08 -29.09 -17.13
C VAL A 12 -15.25 -27.57 -17.17
N ALA A 13 -16.30 -27.05 -17.80
CA ALA A 13 -16.60 -25.62 -17.84
C ALA A 13 -16.86 -25.04 -16.44
N ILE A 14 -17.61 -25.75 -15.59
CA ILE A 14 -17.89 -25.34 -14.21
C ILE A 14 -16.60 -25.32 -13.38
N LEU A 15 -15.78 -26.37 -13.47
CA LEU A 15 -14.50 -26.44 -12.76
C LEU A 15 -13.56 -25.32 -13.19
N PHE A 16 -13.52 -25.02 -14.48
CA PHE A 16 -12.73 -23.91 -15.03
C PHE A 16 -13.19 -22.55 -14.49
N LEU A 17 -14.51 -22.31 -14.45
CA LEU A 17 -15.06 -21.08 -13.89
C LEU A 17 -14.79 -20.96 -12.38
N ALA A 18 -14.91 -22.06 -11.63
CA ALA A 18 -14.60 -22.07 -10.20
C ALA A 18 -13.12 -21.72 -9.94
N ASN A 19 -12.20 -22.28 -10.74
CA ASN A 19 -10.78 -21.99 -10.63
C ASN A 19 -10.46 -20.50 -10.88
N LEU A 20 -11.10 -19.88 -11.88
CA LEU A 20 -10.92 -18.45 -12.18
C LEU A 20 -11.51 -17.51 -11.13
N SER A 21 -12.45 -18.02 -10.33
CA SER A 21 -13.19 -17.24 -9.35
C SER A 21 -12.55 -17.26 -7.97
N LEU A 22 -11.75 -18.27 -7.65
CA LEU A 22 -11.10 -18.40 -6.35
C LEU A 22 -9.75 -17.69 -6.33
N PHE A 23 -9.43 -17.02 -5.22
CA PHE A 23 -8.12 -16.46 -4.96
C PHE A 23 -7.80 -16.52 -3.46
N ILE A 24 -6.51 -16.53 -3.13
CA ILE A 24 -6.03 -16.64 -1.75
C ILE A 24 -5.37 -15.31 -1.37
N VAL A 25 -5.65 -14.85 -0.15
CA VAL A 25 -4.98 -13.71 0.47
C VAL A 25 -4.11 -14.23 1.60
N ASP A 26 -2.81 -13.95 1.53
CA ASP A 26 -1.84 -14.33 2.56
C ASP A 26 -1.81 -13.30 3.69
N GLU A 27 -1.30 -13.66 4.87
CA GLU A 27 -1.14 -12.75 6.02
C GLU A 27 -0.29 -11.51 5.75
N THR A 28 0.58 -11.58 4.73
CA THR A 28 1.45 -10.45 4.35
C THR A 28 0.75 -9.44 3.44
N ARG A 29 -0.46 -9.76 2.98
CA ARG A 29 -1.19 -9.01 1.96
C ARG A 29 -2.60 -8.71 2.41
N GLN A 30 -3.13 -7.65 1.83
CA GLN A 30 -4.55 -7.30 1.86
C GLN A 30 -5.01 -7.07 0.43
N ALA A 31 -6.32 -7.18 0.18
CA ALA A 31 -6.84 -7.15 -1.17
C ALA A 31 -8.08 -6.25 -1.30
N ILE A 32 -8.22 -5.62 -2.46
CA ILE A 32 -9.45 -4.91 -2.85
C ILE A 32 -10.01 -5.57 -4.09
N VAL A 33 -11.29 -5.92 -4.01
CA VAL A 33 -12.06 -6.34 -5.17
C VAL A 33 -12.67 -5.11 -5.82
N LEU A 34 -12.29 -4.88 -7.07
CA LEU A 34 -12.80 -3.85 -7.95
C LEU A 34 -13.81 -4.46 -8.90
N GLN A 35 -14.93 -3.78 -9.11
CA GLN A 35 -15.90 -4.10 -10.15
C GLN A 35 -16.00 -2.93 -11.12
N PHE A 36 -15.66 -3.14 -12.39
CA PHE A 36 -15.58 -2.07 -13.39
C PHE A 36 -14.75 -0.86 -12.91
N GLY A 37 -13.66 -1.13 -12.17
CA GLY A 37 -12.78 -0.10 -11.60
C GLY A 37 -13.27 0.55 -10.30
N LYS A 38 -14.48 0.25 -9.83
CA LYS A 38 -15.00 0.75 -8.55
C LYS A 38 -14.72 -0.25 -7.42
N PRO A 39 -14.19 0.18 -6.27
CA PRO A 39 -14.01 -0.71 -5.12
C PRO A 39 -15.35 -1.10 -4.52
N ILE A 40 -15.60 -2.41 -4.44
CA ILE A 40 -16.83 -2.98 -3.87
C ILE A 40 -16.58 -3.68 -2.53
N ARG A 41 -15.36 -4.17 -2.31
CA ARG A 41 -15.01 -4.94 -1.11
C ARG A 41 -13.52 -4.85 -0.80
N ALA A 42 -13.21 -4.55 0.46
CA ALA A 42 -11.86 -4.66 1.01
C ALA A 42 -11.76 -5.95 1.85
N ILE A 43 -10.68 -6.70 1.66
CA ILE A 43 -10.38 -7.95 2.37
C ILE A 43 -9.07 -7.72 3.10
N LYS A 44 -9.15 -7.69 4.44
CA LYS A 44 -8.00 -7.53 5.32
C LYS A 44 -7.58 -8.84 5.98
N GLU A 45 -8.51 -9.77 6.11
CA GLU A 45 -8.26 -11.06 6.73
C GLU A 45 -7.67 -12.05 5.71
N PRO A 46 -6.63 -12.81 6.10
CA PRO A 46 -6.05 -13.84 5.26
C PRO A 46 -7.06 -14.98 5.05
N GLY A 47 -6.98 -15.63 3.89
CA GLY A 47 -7.78 -16.80 3.58
C GLY A 47 -8.27 -16.88 2.15
N LEU A 48 -9.08 -17.90 1.91
CA LEU A 48 -9.68 -18.15 0.60
C LEU A 48 -10.85 -17.19 0.36
N ASN A 49 -10.81 -16.52 -0.77
CA ASN A 49 -11.80 -15.55 -1.19
C ASN A 49 -12.29 -15.85 -2.61
N TRP A 50 -13.48 -15.33 -2.93
CA TRP A 50 -14.11 -15.51 -4.24
C TRP A 50 -14.30 -14.18 -4.95
N LYS A 51 -14.08 -14.13 -6.26
CA LYS A 51 -14.40 -13.01 -7.16
C LYS A 51 -15.19 -13.52 -8.36
N LEU A 52 -15.99 -12.65 -8.96
CA LEU A 52 -16.63 -12.93 -10.24
C LEU A 52 -15.59 -12.80 -11.37
N PRO A 53 -15.36 -13.85 -12.18
CA PRO A 53 -14.42 -13.79 -13.28
C PRO A 53 -14.93 -12.77 -14.32
N PHE A 54 -14.01 -12.18 -15.09
CA PHE A 54 -14.23 -11.17 -16.15
C PHE A 54 -14.69 -9.78 -15.71
N ILE A 55 -15.51 -9.66 -14.66
CA ILE A 55 -16.10 -8.39 -14.24
C ILE A 55 -15.37 -7.81 -13.01
N GLN A 56 -14.85 -8.68 -12.14
CA GLN A 56 -14.16 -8.30 -10.93
C GLN A 56 -12.65 -8.55 -11.02
N ASN A 57 -11.89 -7.53 -10.64
CA ASN A 57 -10.43 -7.54 -10.54
C ASN A 57 -10.02 -7.45 -9.08
N VAL A 58 -8.91 -8.09 -8.71
CA VAL A 58 -8.37 -8.04 -7.36
C VAL A 58 -7.05 -7.30 -7.40
N VAL A 59 -6.92 -6.26 -6.59
CA VAL A 59 -5.67 -5.52 -6.39
C VAL A 59 -5.14 -5.87 -5.01
N PHE A 60 -3.90 -6.30 -4.95
CA PHE A 60 -3.23 -6.67 -3.71
C PHE A 60 -2.37 -5.50 -3.22
N PHE A 61 -2.34 -5.31 -1.91
CA PHE A 61 -1.47 -4.37 -1.22
C PHE A 61 -0.73 -5.09 -0.09
N GLU A 62 0.40 -4.53 0.31
CA GLU A 62 1.17 -5.02 1.45
C GLU A 62 0.44 -4.71 2.77
N ASP A 63 0.45 -5.68 3.69
CA ASP A 63 0.00 -5.49 5.08
C ASP A 63 1.20 -5.41 6.06
N ARG A 64 2.43 -5.42 5.55
CA ARG A 64 3.65 -5.34 6.36
C ARG A 64 4.06 -3.89 6.61
N LEU A 65 4.98 -3.72 7.57
CA LEU A 65 5.70 -2.45 7.72
C LEU A 65 6.62 -2.24 6.53
N LEU A 66 6.34 -1.20 5.76
CA LEU A 66 7.14 -0.71 4.66
C LEU A 66 8.19 0.27 5.19
N VAL A 67 9.23 0.49 4.39
CA VAL A 67 10.28 1.48 4.64
C VAL A 67 10.03 2.66 3.72
N TYR A 68 10.07 3.86 4.28
CA TYR A 68 10.27 5.11 3.56
C TYR A 68 11.70 5.55 3.87
N ASP A 69 12.45 5.85 2.82
CA ASP A 69 13.85 6.25 2.87
C ASP A 69 13.98 7.54 2.06
N ALA A 70 14.36 8.63 2.71
CA ALA A 70 14.42 9.95 2.10
C ALA A 70 15.79 10.21 1.50
N ALA A 71 15.85 10.98 0.42
CA ALA A 71 17.13 11.52 -0.02
C ALA A 71 17.61 12.59 0.98
N PRO A 72 18.93 12.66 1.26
CA PRO A 72 19.48 13.69 2.14
C PRO A 72 19.08 15.08 1.65
N THR A 73 18.46 15.86 2.53
CA THR A 73 17.91 17.18 2.19
C THR A 73 18.42 18.26 3.14
N GLU A 74 18.60 19.47 2.61
CA GLU A 74 19.03 20.62 3.38
C GLU A 74 17.88 21.26 4.18
N ILE A 75 18.15 21.51 5.46
CA ILE A 75 17.26 22.21 6.40
C ILE A 75 18.04 23.31 7.11
N ILE A 76 17.42 24.47 7.27
CA ILE A 76 18.01 25.63 7.95
C ILE A 76 17.48 25.67 9.39
N THR A 77 18.40 25.74 10.35
CA THR A 77 18.10 25.85 11.79
C THR A 77 17.75 27.29 12.19
N LYS A 78 17.32 27.47 13.44
CA LYS A 78 16.99 28.80 13.99
C LYS A 78 18.18 29.77 13.96
N ASP A 79 19.38 29.28 14.22
CA ASP A 79 20.64 30.04 14.16
C ASP A 79 21.22 30.18 12.73
N LYS A 80 20.40 29.88 11.70
CA LYS A 80 20.73 30.01 10.27
C LYS A 80 21.90 29.13 9.82
N LYS A 81 22.07 27.97 10.44
CA LYS A 81 23.00 26.93 9.99
C LYS A 81 22.28 25.97 9.07
N THR A 82 22.97 25.51 8.04
CA THR A 82 22.46 24.49 7.13
C THR A 82 22.88 23.12 7.62
N LEU A 83 21.90 22.23 7.78
CA LEU A 83 22.10 20.82 8.08
C LEU A 83 21.64 19.99 6.89
N ILE A 84 22.43 18.97 6.54
CA ILE A 84 22.01 17.92 5.60
C ILE A 84 21.46 16.79 6.45
N VAL A 85 20.15 16.56 6.34
CA VAL A 85 19.44 15.58 7.14
C VAL A 85 19.06 14.40 6.26
N ASP A 86 19.44 13.21 6.71
CA ASP A 86 18.99 11.94 6.18
C ASP A 86 17.99 11.34 7.17
N ASN A 87 16.83 10.91 6.69
CA ASN A 87 15.75 10.40 7.51
C ASN A 87 15.06 9.20 6.87
N TYR A 88 14.68 8.26 7.72
CA TYR A 88 13.88 7.10 7.34
C TYR A 88 12.65 6.99 8.24
N ALA A 89 11.60 6.36 7.74
CA ALA A 89 10.40 6.07 8.49
C ALA A 89 9.87 4.66 8.17
N ARG A 90 9.17 4.06 9.14
CA ARG A 90 8.39 2.84 8.92
C ARG A 90 6.92 3.18 8.89
N TRP A 91 6.22 2.65 7.89
CA TRP A 91 4.79 2.91 7.70
C TRP A 91 4.06 1.65 7.25
N LYS A 92 2.75 1.60 7.41
CA LYS A 92 1.91 0.46 7.00
C LYS A 92 0.60 0.99 6.41
N ILE A 93 0.06 0.26 5.44
CA ILE A 93 -1.25 0.54 4.86
C ILE A 93 -2.32 -0.01 5.81
N VAL A 94 -2.94 0.86 6.61
CA VAL A 94 -3.98 0.47 7.58
C VAL A 94 -5.35 0.31 6.91
N ASP A 95 -5.64 1.16 5.93
CA ASP A 95 -6.86 1.13 5.13
C ASP A 95 -6.51 1.10 3.64
N PRO A 96 -6.65 -0.06 2.98
CA PRO A 96 -6.29 -0.18 1.57
C PRO A 96 -7.26 0.59 0.68
N LEU A 97 -8.52 0.79 1.11
CA LEU A 97 -9.52 1.49 0.32
C LEU A 97 -9.16 2.97 0.24
N LYS A 98 -8.87 3.57 1.40
CA LYS A 98 -8.40 4.94 1.48
C LYS A 98 -7.09 5.12 0.71
N PHE A 99 -6.16 4.18 0.87
CA PHE A 99 -4.89 4.18 0.13
C PHE A 99 -5.10 4.24 -1.40
N LEU A 100 -5.93 3.35 -1.95
CA LEU A 100 -6.23 3.31 -3.38
C LEU A 100 -6.89 4.61 -3.86
N GLN A 101 -7.75 5.21 -3.03
CA GLN A 101 -8.46 6.45 -3.37
C GLN A 101 -7.56 7.70 -3.32
N THR A 102 -6.62 7.77 -2.37
CA THR A 102 -5.82 8.98 -2.14
C THR A 102 -4.49 8.98 -2.87
N VAL A 103 -3.80 7.84 -2.88
CA VAL A 103 -2.41 7.73 -3.39
C VAL A 103 -2.26 6.70 -4.50
N ARG A 104 -3.26 5.83 -4.69
CA ARG A 104 -3.36 4.80 -5.74
C ARG A 104 -2.35 3.66 -5.62
N ASP A 105 -1.07 3.98 -5.54
CA ASP A 105 0.04 3.04 -5.50
C ASP A 105 1.15 3.49 -4.53
N LEU A 106 2.22 2.69 -4.45
CA LEU A 106 3.36 2.95 -3.57
C LEU A 106 4.12 4.22 -3.92
N ASN A 107 4.21 4.58 -5.21
CA ASN A 107 4.92 5.79 -5.65
C ASN A 107 4.17 7.03 -5.19
N GLY A 108 2.84 7.05 -5.36
CA GLY A 108 2.01 8.14 -4.86
C GLY A 108 2.05 8.24 -3.33
N ALA A 109 2.15 7.11 -2.63
CA ALA A 109 2.29 7.09 -1.18
C ALA A 109 3.65 7.65 -0.74
N GLN A 110 4.73 7.24 -1.41
CA GLN A 110 6.09 7.71 -1.12
C GLN A 110 6.22 9.22 -1.35
N ALA A 111 5.70 9.74 -2.47
CA ALA A 111 5.68 11.18 -2.75
C ALA A 111 4.91 11.95 -1.66
N ARG A 112 3.77 11.40 -1.20
CA ARG A 112 2.98 12.05 -0.15
C ARG A 112 3.67 12.02 1.21
N LEU A 113 4.36 10.93 1.53
CA LEU A 113 5.16 10.81 2.75
C LEU A 113 6.34 11.77 2.72
N ASP A 114 6.99 11.93 1.57
CA ASP A 114 8.09 12.86 1.35
C ASP A 114 7.69 14.29 1.70
N ASP A 115 6.60 14.77 1.10
CA ASP A 115 6.05 16.11 1.37
C ASP A 115 5.76 16.32 2.87
N ILE A 116 5.09 15.35 3.50
CA ILE A 116 4.63 15.47 4.90
C ILE A 116 5.81 15.43 5.85
N ILE A 117 6.66 14.41 5.76
CA ILE A 117 7.78 14.21 6.68
C ILE A 117 8.77 15.36 6.54
N TYR A 118 9.09 15.77 5.31
CA TYR A 118 9.98 16.89 5.08
C TYR A 118 9.41 18.20 5.65
N SER A 119 8.12 18.46 5.48
CA SER A 119 7.46 19.64 6.06
C SER A 119 7.57 19.65 7.59
N GLU A 120 7.27 18.53 8.24
CA GLU A 120 7.32 18.43 9.71
C GLU A 120 8.75 18.51 10.24
N LEU A 121 9.72 17.86 9.58
CA LEU A 121 11.14 17.96 9.96
C LEU A 121 11.66 19.39 9.85
N ARG A 122 11.30 20.10 8.77
CA ARG A 122 11.68 21.50 8.58
C ARG A 122 11.09 22.38 9.69
N VAL A 123 9.86 22.14 10.10
CA VAL A 123 9.22 22.88 11.20
C VAL A 123 9.92 22.57 12.52
N ASP A 124 10.13 21.30 12.89
CA ASP A 124 10.74 20.94 14.18
C ASP A 124 12.19 21.45 14.28
N LEU A 125 13.03 21.15 13.27
CA LEU A 125 14.44 21.55 13.28
C LEU A 125 14.64 23.07 13.12
N GLY A 126 13.69 23.76 12.50
CA GLY A 126 13.71 25.23 12.39
C GLY A 126 13.47 25.96 13.72
N LEU A 127 12.99 25.26 14.76
CA LEU A 127 12.73 25.84 16.08
C LEU A 127 13.93 25.83 17.03
N PHE A 128 14.97 25.06 16.70
CA PHE A 128 16.13 24.83 17.56
C PHE A 128 17.44 25.33 16.92
N ASP A 129 18.41 25.64 17.76
CA ASP A 129 19.76 25.96 17.30
C ASP A 129 20.52 24.66 16.93
N MET A 130 21.51 24.75 16.03
CA MET A 130 22.28 23.57 15.60
C MET A 130 22.89 22.78 16.78
N SER A 131 23.40 23.49 17.79
CA SER A 131 24.02 22.86 18.96
C SER A 131 23.03 22.04 19.78
N GLU A 132 21.77 22.47 19.86
CA GLU A 132 20.71 21.75 20.57
C GLU A 132 20.31 20.47 19.82
N ILE A 133 20.24 20.53 18.48
CA ILE A 133 19.89 19.40 17.61
C ILE A 133 20.95 18.29 17.67
N VAL A 134 22.23 18.66 17.72
CA VAL A 134 23.35 17.71 17.75
C VAL A 134 23.68 17.24 19.18
N SER A 135 23.30 18.02 20.21
CA SER A 135 23.53 17.62 21.59
C SER A 135 22.57 16.50 22.02
N GLU A 136 23.09 15.52 22.75
CA GLU A 136 22.37 14.36 23.33
C GLU A 136 21.19 14.70 24.29
N LYS A 137 20.74 15.97 24.39
CA LYS A 137 19.53 16.33 25.16
C LYS A 137 18.26 15.96 24.38
N ARG A 138 18.12 14.69 24.02
CA ARG A 138 16.84 14.01 23.75
C ARG A 138 16.91 12.57 24.21
#